data_AF-A0A0G8VHU8-F1
#
_entry.id   AF-A0A0G8VHU8-F1
#
_cell.length_a   1.000
_cell.length_b   1.000
_cell.length_c   1.000
_cell.angle_alpha   90.00
_cell.angle_beta   90.00
_cell.angle_gamma   90.00
#
_symmetry.space_group_name_H-M   'P 1'
#
loop_
_entity.id
_entity.type
_entity.pdbx_description
1 polymer ?
#
loop_
_entity_poly.entity_id
_entity_poly.type
_entity_poly.pdbx_seq_one_letter_code
_entity_poly.pdbx_strand_id
1 'polypeptide(L)'
;MLDGQEHLVKTGISRSLLGQAVKCCAKGQGAEANKRLGYIVGSAARLLEGSMDKQATQQWLTLAFHAFLDTEKGKRLTEKAKTDALDIDDVCEIHESLVAADPRLRNPLGIPALFDIINVAAAQDLVNALQARHLPRQHIPDSSLLTLPDNAFIASRLIHDAEPLDTFLTKAFLPPDVSLAQAKQAAARVKSAAGSGAQADELAADHALLARINDPVNLRSGKQALIDTLRHSGLDGLFASLLARLTLGEASDLGPDNMLVIPGEDARHKVVSIDVTGFRYDREKDTPANPREPLRYGWGDVVQNPARALQVLLDASVMSSRYAKGLDGVHATVIEAIREALAWQATPEVEMVKQWYAALDVDSATSSLRSLGAQLKDMSGAGWMPDAALVNQVLARNSSFLSNVIQKSRT
;
A
#
# COMPACT_ATOMS: atom_id res chain seq x y z
N MET A 1 -1.60 -23.42 4.03
CA MET A 1 -2.38 -23.17 5.26
C MET A 1 -1.41 -23.18 6.42
N LEU A 2 -1.32 -22.07 7.14
CA LEU A 2 -0.72 -22.03 8.48
C LEU A 2 -1.88 -22.10 9.46
N ASP A 3 -1.81 -23.00 10.44
CA ASP A 3 -2.84 -23.19 11.47
C ASP A 3 -4.27 -23.46 10.95
N GLY A 4 -4.38 -24.05 9.75
CA GLY A 4 -5.67 -24.36 9.12
C GLY A 4 -6.38 -23.17 8.48
N GLN A 5 -5.72 -22.01 8.37
CA GLN A 5 -6.29 -20.80 7.77
C GLN A 5 -5.58 -20.37 6.48
N GLU A 6 -6.33 -19.69 5.60
CA GLU A 6 -5.83 -19.15 4.34
C GLU A 6 -5.06 -17.84 4.58
N HIS A 7 -3.89 -17.74 3.93
CA HIS A 7 -2.98 -16.61 4.08
C HIS A 7 -2.58 -16.10 2.71
N LEU A 8 -2.52 -14.78 2.58
CA LEU A 8 -1.85 -14.11 1.47
C LEU A 8 -0.36 -14.01 1.78
N VAL A 9 0.47 -14.44 0.84
CA VAL A 9 1.93 -14.43 0.98
C VAL A 9 2.54 -13.38 0.07
N LYS A 10 3.49 -12.58 0.58
CA LYS A 10 4.25 -11.60 -0.21
C LYS A 10 5.75 -11.81 -0.09
N THR A 11 6.42 -11.56 -1.20
CA THR A 11 7.86 -11.83 -1.43
C THR A 11 8.75 -10.59 -1.36
N GLY A 12 8.14 -9.44 -1.11
CA GLY A 12 8.77 -8.12 -1.11
C GLY A 12 8.65 -7.38 -2.44
N ILE A 13 8.65 -6.06 -2.36
CA ILE A 13 8.31 -5.18 -3.49
C ILE A 13 9.25 -5.36 -4.70
N SER A 14 10.55 -5.55 -4.50
CA SER A 14 11.49 -5.76 -5.63
C SER A 14 11.12 -6.98 -6.45
N ARG A 15 10.84 -8.12 -5.79
CA ARG A 15 10.52 -9.38 -6.47
C ARG A 15 9.18 -9.30 -7.20
N SER A 16 8.17 -8.70 -6.56
CA SER A 16 6.89 -8.41 -7.23
C SER A 16 7.07 -7.53 -8.47
N LEU A 17 7.86 -6.47 -8.37
CA LEU A 17 8.13 -5.56 -9.50
C LEU A 17 8.95 -6.22 -10.61
N LEU A 18 9.88 -7.13 -10.30
CA LEU A 18 10.59 -7.94 -11.29
C LEU A 18 9.64 -8.85 -12.07
N GLY A 19 8.75 -9.58 -11.37
CA GLY A 19 7.72 -10.40 -12.02
C GLY A 19 6.80 -9.57 -12.92
N GLN A 20 6.38 -8.39 -12.45
CA GLN A 20 5.61 -7.45 -13.27
C GLN A 20 6.39 -6.94 -14.50
N ALA A 21 7.69 -6.67 -14.36
CA ALA A 21 8.52 -6.25 -15.48
C ALA A 21 8.62 -7.35 -16.55
N VAL A 22 8.77 -8.62 -16.16
CA VAL A 22 8.73 -9.76 -17.09
C VAL A 22 7.38 -9.84 -17.79
N LYS A 23 6.27 -9.73 -17.06
CA LYS A 23 4.91 -9.70 -17.63
C LYS A 23 4.72 -8.57 -18.64
N CYS A 24 5.25 -7.37 -18.34
CA CYS A 24 5.22 -6.25 -19.28
C CYS A 24 6.02 -6.57 -20.55
N CYS A 25 7.25 -7.11 -20.44
CA CYS A 25 8.04 -7.52 -21.60
C CYS A 25 7.35 -8.62 -22.43
N ALA A 26 6.75 -9.61 -21.78
CA ALA A 26 5.98 -10.67 -22.44
C ALA A 26 4.80 -10.13 -23.27
N LYS A 27 4.24 -8.98 -22.88
CA LYS A 27 3.16 -8.26 -23.56
C LYS A 27 3.66 -7.17 -24.52
N GLY A 28 4.97 -7.10 -24.79
CA GLY A 28 5.59 -6.08 -25.66
C GLY A 28 5.69 -4.67 -25.04
N GLN A 29 5.50 -4.54 -23.73
CA GLN A 29 5.41 -3.27 -23.00
C GLN A 29 6.75 -2.88 -22.33
N GLY A 30 7.84 -2.86 -23.09
CA GLY A 30 9.19 -2.66 -22.54
C GLY A 30 9.38 -1.34 -21.77
N ALA A 31 8.71 -0.26 -22.16
CA ALA A 31 8.76 1.00 -21.43
C ALA A 31 8.14 0.90 -20.02
N GLU A 32 7.02 0.17 -19.89
CA GLU A 32 6.38 -0.04 -18.58
C GLU A 32 7.21 -1.00 -17.71
N ALA A 33 7.89 -1.98 -18.32
CA ALA A 33 8.85 -2.82 -17.62
C ALA A 33 9.99 -1.98 -17.02
N ASN A 34 10.61 -1.10 -17.81
CA ASN A 34 11.68 -0.21 -17.33
C ASN A 34 11.21 0.73 -16.20
N LYS A 35 9.94 1.17 -16.25
CA LYS A 35 9.32 1.95 -15.18
C LYS A 35 9.21 1.16 -13.87
N ARG A 36 8.85 -0.14 -13.93
CA ARG A 36 8.82 -1.02 -12.76
C ARG A 36 10.22 -1.19 -12.15
N LEU A 37 11.26 -1.35 -12.98
CA LEU A 37 12.65 -1.38 -12.51
C LEU A 37 13.06 -0.06 -11.83
N GLY A 38 12.64 1.07 -12.39
CA GLY A 38 12.84 2.39 -11.78
C GLY A 38 12.22 2.51 -10.38
N TYR A 39 11.04 1.91 -10.14
CA TYR A 39 10.43 1.87 -8.81
C TYR A 39 11.22 1.05 -7.79
N ILE A 40 11.88 -0.03 -8.22
CA ILE A 40 12.78 -0.81 -7.34
C ILE A 40 13.93 0.09 -6.88
N VAL A 41 14.61 0.75 -7.83
CA VAL A 41 15.73 1.66 -7.53
C VAL A 41 15.27 2.84 -6.68
N GLY A 42 14.10 3.41 -6.97
CA GLY A 42 13.50 4.47 -6.15
C GLY A 42 13.28 4.03 -4.70
N SER A 43 12.80 2.80 -4.50
CA SER A 43 12.59 2.21 -3.17
C SER A 43 13.91 1.96 -2.44
N ALA A 44 14.92 1.44 -3.12
CA ALA A 44 16.26 1.25 -2.55
C ALA A 44 16.89 2.59 -2.15
N ALA A 45 16.84 3.59 -3.03
CA ALA A 45 17.42 4.89 -2.76
C ALA A 45 16.74 5.60 -1.58
N ARG A 46 15.42 5.43 -1.45
CA ARG A 46 14.67 5.94 -0.31
C ARG A 46 15.17 5.31 0.97
N LEU A 47 15.34 3.98 1.02
CA LEU A 47 15.77 3.24 2.21
C LEU A 47 17.23 3.54 2.59
N LEU A 48 18.10 3.80 1.61
CA LEU A 48 19.55 3.92 1.78
C LEU A 48 20.09 5.37 1.88
N GLU A 49 19.21 6.39 1.85
CA GLU A 49 19.54 7.83 2.06
C GLU A 49 20.79 8.34 1.32
N GLY A 50 20.74 8.38 -0.01
CA GLY A 50 21.75 9.09 -0.82
C GLY A 50 23.11 8.39 -0.97
N SER A 51 23.28 7.20 -0.37
CA SER A 51 24.47 6.35 -0.59
C SER A 51 24.50 5.66 -1.96
N MET A 52 23.48 5.87 -2.79
CA MET A 52 23.31 5.19 -4.07
C MET A 52 23.11 6.19 -5.20
N ASP A 53 23.90 6.04 -6.26
CA ASP A 53 23.66 6.70 -7.55
C ASP A 53 22.44 6.05 -8.23
N LYS A 54 21.30 6.73 -8.16
CA LYS A 54 20.03 6.23 -8.70
C LYS A 54 20.10 6.02 -10.21
N GLN A 55 20.74 6.93 -10.94
CA GLN A 55 20.76 6.89 -12.39
C GLN A 55 21.64 5.75 -12.88
N ALA A 56 22.85 5.62 -12.34
CA ALA A 56 23.75 4.53 -12.67
C ALA A 56 23.14 3.17 -12.28
N THR A 57 22.56 3.07 -11.09
CA THR A 57 21.93 1.82 -10.61
C THR A 57 20.74 1.42 -11.49
N GLN A 58 19.90 2.37 -11.90
CA GLN A 58 18.78 2.09 -12.79
C GLN A 58 19.25 1.62 -14.18
N GLN A 59 20.31 2.23 -14.71
CA GLN A 59 20.90 1.78 -15.97
C GLN A 59 21.46 0.35 -15.86
N TRP A 60 22.21 0.05 -14.81
CA TRP A 60 22.76 -1.29 -14.58
C TRP A 60 21.67 -2.35 -14.42
N LEU A 61 20.67 -2.08 -13.57
CA LEU A 61 19.55 -3.01 -13.38
C LEU A 61 18.79 -3.24 -14.69
N THR A 62 18.56 -2.18 -15.47
CA THR A 62 17.85 -2.31 -16.76
C THR A 62 18.66 -3.18 -17.73
N LEU A 63 19.96 -2.94 -17.87
CA LEU A 63 20.82 -3.73 -18.74
C LEU A 63 20.89 -5.20 -18.31
N ALA A 64 21.12 -5.46 -17.02
CA ALA A 64 21.16 -6.82 -16.48
C ALA A 64 19.82 -7.54 -16.65
N PHE A 65 18.70 -6.84 -16.45
CA PHE A 65 17.36 -7.40 -16.64
C PHE A 65 17.11 -7.82 -18.09
N HIS A 66 17.41 -6.96 -19.07
CA HIS A 66 17.23 -7.32 -20.47
C HIS A 66 18.18 -8.44 -20.91
N ALA A 67 19.44 -8.42 -20.45
CA ALA A 67 20.37 -9.52 -20.69
C ALA A 67 19.88 -10.85 -20.09
N PHE A 68 19.25 -10.80 -18.91
CA PHE A 68 18.61 -11.97 -18.31
C PHE A 68 17.47 -12.52 -19.17
N LEU A 69 16.63 -11.66 -19.76
CA LEU A 69 15.54 -12.09 -20.65
C LEU A 69 16.04 -12.87 -21.88
N ASP A 70 17.26 -12.57 -22.36
CA ASP A 70 17.88 -13.27 -23.49
C ASP A 70 18.45 -14.65 -23.14
N THR A 71 18.56 -14.98 -21.84
CA THR A 71 18.96 -16.32 -21.40
C THR A 71 17.85 -17.34 -21.60
N GLU A 72 18.17 -18.63 -21.69
CA GLU A 72 17.16 -19.70 -21.79
C GLU A 72 16.17 -19.67 -20.61
N LYS A 73 16.66 -19.33 -19.42
CA LYS A 73 15.84 -19.17 -18.22
C LYS A 73 14.88 -17.97 -18.35
N GLY A 74 15.39 -16.82 -18.79
CA GLY A 74 14.59 -15.62 -19.01
C GLY A 74 13.50 -15.82 -20.07
N LYS A 75 13.83 -16.50 -21.18
CA LYS A 75 12.86 -16.87 -22.22
C LYS A 75 11.74 -17.76 -21.66
N ARG A 76 12.09 -18.81 -20.90
CA ARG A 76 11.12 -19.71 -20.25
C ARG A 76 10.14 -18.95 -19.36
N LEU A 77 10.65 -18.06 -18.51
CA LEU A 77 9.80 -17.26 -17.61
C LEU A 77 8.97 -16.22 -18.36
N THR A 78 9.50 -15.66 -19.44
CA THR A 78 8.74 -14.75 -20.32
C THR A 78 7.57 -15.48 -20.99
N GLU A 79 7.76 -16.71 -21.45
CA GLU A 79 6.66 -17.54 -21.97
C GLU A 79 5.62 -17.86 -20.89
N LYS A 80 6.06 -18.27 -19.69
CA LYS A 80 5.17 -18.50 -18.54
C LYS A 80 4.39 -17.24 -18.15
N ALA A 81 4.98 -16.06 -18.31
CA ALA A 81 4.35 -14.78 -18.02
C ALA A 81 3.23 -14.39 -19.00
N LYS A 82 3.20 -14.95 -20.22
CA LYS A 82 2.13 -14.68 -21.20
C LYS A 82 0.77 -15.19 -20.75
N THR A 83 0.76 -16.26 -19.96
CA THR A 83 -0.46 -16.86 -19.40
C THR A 83 -0.71 -16.44 -17.95
N ASP A 84 -0.01 -15.39 -17.49
CA ASP A 84 -0.09 -14.86 -16.13
C ASP A 84 0.26 -15.89 -15.02
N ALA A 85 0.95 -16.97 -15.38
CA ALA A 85 1.22 -18.12 -14.53
C ALA A 85 2.46 -18.00 -13.62
N LEU A 86 3.13 -16.84 -13.58
CA LEU A 86 4.29 -16.64 -12.71
C LEU A 86 3.92 -16.79 -11.22
N ASP A 87 4.72 -17.53 -10.47
CA ASP A 87 4.55 -17.80 -9.05
C ASP A 87 5.68 -17.20 -8.19
N ILE A 88 5.68 -17.53 -6.89
CA ILE A 88 6.65 -17.04 -5.90
C ILE A 88 8.07 -17.52 -6.23
N ASP A 89 8.22 -18.77 -6.66
CA ASP A 89 9.53 -19.35 -6.94
C ASP A 89 10.14 -18.69 -8.17
N ASP A 90 9.33 -18.42 -9.20
CA ASP A 90 9.80 -17.72 -10.41
C ASP A 90 10.37 -16.33 -10.09
N VAL A 91 9.68 -15.53 -9.25
CA VAL A 91 10.15 -14.17 -8.93
C VAL A 91 11.38 -14.17 -8.03
N CYS A 92 11.56 -15.22 -7.22
CA CYS A 92 12.79 -15.43 -6.47
C CYS A 92 13.93 -15.84 -7.41
N GLU A 93 13.66 -16.73 -8.36
CA GLU A 93 14.62 -17.18 -9.37
C GLU A 93 15.11 -16.03 -10.27
N ILE A 94 14.22 -15.09 -10.65
CA ILE A 94 14.62 -13.87 -11.39
C ILE A 94 15.60 -13.05 -10.56
N HIS A 95 15.27 -12.77 -9.30
CA HIS A 95 16.12 -11.98 -8.40
C HIS A 95 17.50 -12.64 -8.23
N GLU A 96 17.53 -13.92 -7.89
CA GLU A 96 18.78 -14.67 -7.72
C GLU A 96 19.63 -14.69 -8.99
N SER A 97 19.01 -14.88 -10.16
CA SER A 97 19.72 -14.90 -11.44
C SER A 97 20.36 -13.54 -11.76
N LEU A 98 19.66 -12.44 -11.45
CA LEU A 98 20.21 -11.09 -11.64
C LEU A 98 21.38 -10.82 -10.70
N VAL A 99 21.29 -11.23 -9.43
CA VAL A 99 22.38 -11.05 -8.45
C VAL A 99 23.58 -11.93 -8.79
N ALA A 100 23.35 -13.16 -9.27
CA ALA A 100 24.42 -14.04 -9.73
C ALA A 100 25.14 -13.49 -10.96
N ALA A 101 24.41 -12.87 -11.89
CA ALA A 101 24.98 -12.25 -13.08
C ALA A 101 25.73 -10.94 -12.77
N ASP A 102 25.21 -10.12 -11.84
CA ASP A 102 25.85 -8.89 -11.37
C ASP A 102 25.68 -8.71 -9.86
N PRO A 103 26.70 -9.08 -9.05
CA PRO A 103 26.65 -8.98 -7.59
C PRO A 103 26.41 -7.56 -7.05
N ARG A 104 26.64 -6.52 -7.85
CA ARG A 104 26.35 -5.13 -7.45
C ARG A 104 24.85 -4.87 -7.28
N LEU A 105 24.00 -5.69 -7.88
CA LEU A 105 22.54 -5.60 -7.77
C LEU A 105 21.99 -6.18 -6.46
N ARG A 106 22.82 -6.90 -5.69
CA ARG A 106 22.41 -7.53 -4.42
C ARG A 106 21.74 -6.56 -3.45
N ASN A 107 22.38 -5.43 -3.16
CA ASN A 107 21.82 -4.45 -2.22
C ASN A 107 20.62 -3.68 -2.80
N PRO A 108 20.68 -3.14 -4.04
CA PRO A 108 19.55 -2.46 -4.66
C PRO A 108 18.29 -3.31 -4.83
N LEU A 109 18.42 -4.63 -5.05
CA LEU A 109 17.29 -5.55 -5.16
C LEU A 109 16.86 -6.10 -3.79
N GLY A 110 17.83 -6.50 -2.97
CA GLY A 110 17.61 -7.16 -1.69
C GLY A 110 17.05 -6.23 -0.62
N ILE A 111 17.52 -4.98 -0.52
CA ILE A 111 17.05 -4.05 0.53
C ILE A 111 15.55 -3.79 0.40
N PRO A 112 14.99 -3.42 -0.77
CA PRO A 112 13.55 -3.23 -0.85
C PRO A 112 12.78 -4.55 -0.76
N ALA A 113 13.33 -5.70 -1.20
CA ALA A 113 12.65 -6.99 -1.00
C ALA A 113 12.50 -7.31 0.49
N LEU A 114 13.58 -7.15 1.25
CA LEU A 114 13.65 -7.47 2.67
C LEU A 114 12.87 -6.48 3.54
N PHE A 115 13.03 -5.17 3.29
CA PHE A 115 12.38 -4.16 4.13
C PHE A 115 10.92 -3.94 3.79
N ASP A 116 10.43 -4.37 2.63
CA ASP A 116 8.99 -4.41 2.38
C ASP A 116 8.31 -5.40 3.33
N ILE A 117 8.84 -6.63 3.46
CA ILE A 117 8.25 -7.64 4.36
C ILE A 117 8.49 -7.33 5.85
N ILE A 118 9.66 -6.83 6.25
CA ILE A 118 9.94 -6.45 7.65
C ILE A 118 9.07 -5.26 8.06
N ASN A 119 8.99 -4.24 7.20
CA ASN A 119 8.20 -3.06 7.52
C ASN A 119 6.72 -3.41 7.57
N VAL A 120 6.22 -4.28 6.69
CA VAL A 120 4.84 -4.77 6.76
C VAL A 120 4.57 -5.53 8.06
N ALA A 121 5.41 -6.51 8.43
CA ALA A 121 5.27 -7.21 9.71
C ALA A 121 5.20 -6.24 10.89
N ALA A 122 6.23 -5.39 11.03
CA ALA A 122 6.34 -4.51 12.18
C ALA A 122 5.25 -3.43 12.23
N ALA A 123 4.90 -2.85 11.07
CA ALA A 123 3.86 -1.83 10.99
C ALA A 123 2.47 -2.44 11.22
N GLN A 124 2.20 -3.64 10.70
CA GLN A 124 0.94 -4.32 10.93
C GLN A 124 0.80 -4.74 12.38
N ASP A 125 1.84 -5.26 13.04
CA ASP A 125 1.81 -5.57 14.48
C ASP A 125 1.45 -4.35 15.33
N LEU A 126 2.04 -3.21 15.00
CA LEU A 126 1.78 -1.93 15.66
C LEU A 126 0.32 -1.50 15.45
N VAL A 127 -0.17 -1.54 14.21
CA VAL A 127 -1.57 -1.19 13.87
C VAL A 127 -2.57 -2.18 14.47
N ASN A 128 -2.22 -3.46 14.56
CA ASN A 128 -3.03 -4.50 15.21
C ASN A 128 -3.19 -4.23 16.71
N ALA A 129 -2.14 -3.78 17.38
CA ALA A 129 -2.21 -3.40 18.79
C ALA A 129 -3.13 -2.17 19.01
N LEU A 130 -3.16 -1.22 18.07
CA LEU A 130 -4.14 -0.13 18.08
C LEU A 130 -5.56 -0.64 17.83
N GLN A 131 -5.73 -1.50 16.83
CA GLN A 131 -7.01 -2.10 16.45
C GLN A 131 -7.62 -2.95 17.58
N ALA A 132 -6.80 -3.65 18.37
CA ALA A 132 -7.23 -4.44 19.53
C ALA A 132 -7.95 -3.64 20.62
N ARG A 133 -7.89 -2.30 20.56
CA ARG A 133 -8.66 -1.43 21.46
C ARG A 133 -10.15 -1.36 21.12
N HIS A 134 -10.53 -1.68 19.89
CA HIS A 134 -11.90 -1.53 19.38
C HIS A 134 -12.37 -2.67 18.48
N LEU A 135 -11.53 -3.68 18.22
CA LEU A 135 -11.85 -4.85 17.41
C LEU A 135 -11.59 -6.15 18.17
N PRO A 136 -12.50 -7.15 18.06
CA PRO A 136 -12.23 -8.51 18.51
C PRO A 136 -11.06 -9.14 17.76
N ARG A 137 -10.28 -9.98 18.44
CA ARG A 137 -9.05 -10.60 17.89
C ARG A 137 -9.25 -11.34 16.57
N GLN A 138 -10.40 -12.01 16.38
CA GLN A 138 -10.71 -12.73 15.15
C GLN A 138 -10.76 -11.83 13.90
N HIS A 139 -11.06 -10.55 14.09
CA HIS A 139 -11.16 -9.53 13.04
C HIS A 139 -9.89 -8.68 12.87
N ILE A 140 -8.84 -8.97 13.64
CA ILE A 140 -7.54 -8.35 13.50
C ILE A 140 -6.68 -9.27 12.62
N PRO A 141 -6.13 -8.79 11.49
CA PRO A 141 -5.28 -9.62 10.66
C PRO A 141 -4.05 -10.05 11.45
N ASP A 142 -3.53 -11.25 11.22
CA ASP A 142 -2.16 -11.56 11.63
C ASP A 142 -1.21 -11.17 10.49
N SER A 143 0.05 -10.91 10.82
CA SER A 143 1.11 -10.72 9.82
C SER A 143 2.38 -11.32 10.36
N SER A 144 2.68 -12.51 9.85
CA SER A 144 3.80 -13.32 10.32
C SER A 144 4.94 -13.25 9.31
N LEU A 145 6.12 -12.84 9.78
CA LEU A 145 7.34 -13.00 9.00
C LEU A 145 7.68 -14.49 8.95
N LEU A 146 7.73 -15.04 7.73
CA LEU A 146 8.16 -16.41 7.47
C LEU A 146 9.60 -16.38 6.99
N THR A 147 10.51 -16.93 7.79
CA THR A 147 11.92 -17.09 7.43
C THR A 147 12.18 -18.54 7.03
N LEU A 148 12.50 -18.75 5.76
CA LEU A 148 13.05 -19.99 5.22
C LEU A 148 14.58 -19.83 5.07
N PRO A 149 15.35 -20.92 5.00
CA PRO A 149 16.82 -20.86 4.91
C PRO A 149 17.33 -19.91 3.82
N ASP A 150 16.68 -19.91 2.66
CA ASP A 150 17.06 -19.10 1.49
C ASP A 150 16.06 -17.99 1.17
N ASN A 151 15.01 -17.78 1.98
CA ASN A 151 13.97 -16.82 1.64
C ASN A 151 13.23 -16.23 2.83
N ALA A 152 12.65 -15.06 2.65
CA ALA A 152 11.77 -14.45 3.63
C ALA A 152 10.49 -13.94 2.96
N PHE A 153 9.37 -14.15 3.65
CA PHE A 153 8.04 -13.76 3.21
C PHE A 153 7.27 -13.13 4.35
N ILE A 154 6.23 -12.38 4.02
CA ILE A 154 5.16 -12.06 4.96
C ILE A 154 3.93 -12.88 4.60
N ALA A 155 3.31 -13.50 5.60
CA ALA A 155 2.00 -14.12 5.46
C ALA A 155 0.98 -13.36 6.29
N SER A 156 -0.13 -12.97 5.67
CA SER A 156 -1.24 -12.29 6.32
C SER A 156 -2.53 -13.09 6.15
N ARG A 157 -3.19 -13.43 7.24
CA ARG A 157 -4.47 -14.15 7.22
C ARG A 157 -5.58 -13.34 6.54
N LEU A 158 -6.42 -14.05 5.80
CA LEU A 158 -7.64 -13.51 5.23
C LEU A 158 -8.73 -13.32 6.29
N ILE A 159 -9.46 -12.22 6.19
CA ILE A 159 -10.65 -11.95 7.02
C ILE A 159 -11.88 -12.19 6.16
N HIS A 160 -12.51 -13.35 6.32
CA HIS A 160 -13.54 -13.84 5.40
C HIS A 160 -14.83 -13.01 5.38
N ASP A 161 -15.19 -12.35 6.49
CA ASP A 161 -16.44 -11.58 6.62
C ASP A 161 -16.28 -10.10 6.30
N ALA A 162 -15.18 -9.71 5.64
CA ALA A 162 -14.82 -8.32 5.43
C ALA A 162 -15.07 -7.85 3.98
N GLU A 163 -15.66 -6.67 3.84
CA GLU A 163 -15.83 -5.97 2.55
C GLU A 163 -14.66 -5.00 2.33
N PRO A 164 -14.07 -4.91 1.13
CA PRO A 164 -13.12 -3.85 0.81
C PRO A 164 -13.72 -2.45 1.02
N LEU A 165 -12.98 -1.56 1.69
CA LEU A 165 -13.49 -0.21 2.02
C LEU A 165 -13.77 0.61 0.75
N ASP A 166 -13.00 0.42 -0.32
CA ASP A 166 -13.26 1.09 -1.59
C ASP A 166 -14.61 0.71 -2.20
N THR A 167 -14.97 -0.57 -2.13
CA THR A 167 -16.26 -1.10 -2.58
C THR A 167 -17.37 -0.58 -1.69
N PHE A 168 -17.20 -0.63 -0.36
CA PHE A 168 -18.16 -0.08 0.60
C PHE A 168 -18.47 1.40 0.33
N LEU A 169 -17.44 2.21 0.09
CA LEU A 169 -17.59 3.65 -0.13
C LEU A 169 -18.18 4.01 -1.50
N THR A 170 -18.05 3.14 -2.51
CA THR A 170 -18.45 3.46 -3.89
C THR A 170 -19.74 2.79 -4.33
N LYS A 171 -20.17 1.70 -3.68
CA LYS A 171 -21.34 0.89 -4.12
C LYS A 171 -22.62 1.70 -4.30
N ALA A 172 -22.85 2.72 -3.48
CA ALA A 172 -24.04 3.59 -3.56
C ALA A 172 -24.09 4.45 -4.84
N PHE A 173 -22.97 4.62 -5.54
CA PHE A 173 -22.83 5.44 -6.75
C PHE A 173 -22.87 4.61 -8.04
N LEU A 174 -22.80 3.30 -7.93
CA LEU A 174 -22.72 2.40 -9.07
C LEU A 174 -24.12 1.86 -9.41
N PRO A 175 -24.41 1.62 -10.71
CA PRO A 175 -25.57 0.83 -11.10
C PRO A 175 -25.57 -0.54 -10.40
N PRO A 176 -26.75 -1.11 -10.04
CA PRO A 176 -26.84 -2.36 -9.27
C PRO A 176 -26.11 -3.56 -9.89
N ASP A 177 -25.93 -3.56 -11.21
CA ASP A 177 -25.30 -4.60 -12.02
C ASP A 177 -23.83 -4.33 -12.36
N VAL A 178 -23.24 -3.24 -11.82
CA VAL A 178 -21.89 -2.80 -12.15
C VAL A 178 -21.01 -2.78 -10.91
N SER A 179 -19.96 -3.60 -10.92
CA SER A 179 -18.90 -3.58 -9.90
C SER A 179 -17.96 -2.39 -10.08
N LEU A 180 -17.29 -2.00 -8.98
CA LEU A 180 -16.24 -0.98 -9.02
C LEU A 180 -15.12 -1.33 -10.01
N ALA A 181 -14.76 -2.61 -10.09
CA ALA A 181 -13.75 -3.10 -11.03
C ALA A 181 -14.16 -2.87 -12.50
N GLN A 182 -15.41 -3.16 -12.86
CA GLN A 182 -15.94 -2.92 -14.20
C GLN A 182 -15.97 -1.42 -14.52
N ALA A 183 -16.42 -0.58 -13.60
CA ALA A 183 -16.43 0.87 -13.78
C ALA A 183 -15.02 1.45 -13.99
N LYS A 184 -14.03 0.99 -13.22
CA LYS A 184 -12.62 1.38 -13.38
C LYS A 184 -12.03 0.90 -14.71
N GLN A 185 -12.39 -0.30 -15.16
CA GLN A 185 -11.98 -0.82 -16.45
C GLN A 185 -12.56 0.02 -17.60
N ALA A 186 -13.84 0.37 -17.53
CA ALA A 186 -14.48 1.27 -18.50
C ALA A 186 -13.77 2.63 -18.56
N ALA A 187 -13.49 3.23 -17.40
CA ALA A 187 -12.74 4.49 -17.32
C ALA A 187 -11.32 4.38 -17.90
N ALA A 188 -10.63 3.27 -17.65
CA ALA A 188 -9.31 3.02 -18.21
C ALA A 188 -9.35 2.87 -19.74
N ARG A 189 -10.34 2.14 -20.28
CA ARG A 189 -10.54 1.97 -21.73
C ARG A 189 -10.82 3.30 -22.41
N VAL A 190 -11.77 4.09 -21.89
CA VAL A 190 -12.09 5.43 -22.40
C VAL A 190 -10.85 6.33 -22.42
N LYS A 191 -10.05 6.32 -21.34
CA LYS A 191 -8.81 7.10 -21.29
C LYS A 191 -7.78 6.65 -22.33
N SER A 192 -7.68 5.34 -22.59
CA SER A 192 -6.72 4.78 -23.57
C SER A 192 -7.15 4.96 -25.03
N ALA A 193 -8.45 4.99 -25.30
CA ALA A 193 -9.02 5.13 -26.63
C ALA A 193 -8.75 6.50 -27.27
N ALA A 194 -8.38 7.51 -26.47
CA ALA A 194 -7.95 8.82 -26.96
C ALA A 194 -6.71 8.78 -27.89
N GLY A 195 -6.06 7.61 -28.07
CA GLY A 195 -4.91 7.42 -28.98
C GLY A 195 -4.91 6.14 -29.83
N SER A 196 -6.00 5.37 -29.90
CA SER A 196 -6.05 4.13 -30.69
C SER A 196 -7.45 3.87 -31.25
N GLY A 197 -7.54 3.31 -32.47
CA GLY A 197 -8.79 2.97 -33.16
C GLY A 197 -9.56 1.81 -32.50
N ALA A 198 -10.05 2.02 -31.28
CA ALA A 198 -10.91 1.10 -30.55
C ALA A 198 -12.24 0.88 -31.29
N GLN A 199 -12.85 -0.29 -31.11
CA GLN A 199 -14.16 -0.60 -31.69
C GLN A 199 -15.22 0.37 -31.13
N ALA A 200 -15.91 1.07 -32.03
CA ALA A 200 -16.74 2.23 -31.70
C ALA A 200 -17.89 1.91 -30.72
N ASP A 201 -18.44 0.69 -30.77
CA ASP A 201 -19.62 0.31 -30.00
C ASP A 201 -19.32 0.03 -28.52
N GLU A 202 -18.22 -0.68 -28.21
CA GLU A 202 -17.80 -0.92 -26.82
C GLU A 202 -17.41 0.37 -26.12
N LEU A 203 -16.74 1.28 -26.84
CA LEU A 203 -16.36 2.59 -26.33
C LEU A 203 -17.58 3.48 -26.06
N ALA A 204 -18.61 3.41 -26.92
CA ALA A 204 -19.88 4.11 -26.69
C ALA A 204 -20.59 3.61 -25.42
N ALA A 205 -20.59 2.29 -25.18
CA ALA A 205 -21.14 1.70 -23.97
C ALA A 205 -20.37 2.14 -22.70
N ASP A 206 -19.03 2.14 -22.74
CA ASP A 206 -18.21 2.64 -21.64
C ASP A 206 -18.46 4.13 -21.36
N HIS A 207 -18.58 4.96 -22.41
CA HIS A 207 -18.93 6.37 -22.26
C HIS A 207 -20.32 6.56 -21.63
N ALA A 208 -21.32 5.80 -22.07
CA ALA A 208 -22.67 5.86 -21.52
C ALA A 208 -22.69 5.44 -20.05
N LEU A 209 -21.94 4.40 -19.68
CA LEU A 209 -21.79 3.96 -18.30
C LEU A 209 -21.17 5.06 -17.43
N LEU A 210 -20.05 5.65 -17.85
CA LEU A 210 -19.37 6.71 -17.09
C LEU A 210 -20.24 7.97 -17.01
N ALA A 211 -20.98 8.32 -18.06
CA ALA A 211 -21.92 9.43 -18.04
C ALA A 211 -23.05 9.18 -17.02
N ARG A 212 -23.58 7.96 -16.97
CA ARG A 212 -24.60 7.57 -15.98
C ARG A 212 -24.06 7.64 -14.56
N ILE A 213 -22.85 7.13 -14.30
CA ILE A 213 -22.22 7.19 -12.96
C ILE A 213 -22.00 8.64 -12.52
N ASN A 214 -21.54 9.51 -13.43
CA ASN A 214 -21.26 10.91 -13.14
C ASN A 214 -22.50 11.82 -13.28
N ASP A 215 -23.68 11.27 -13.54
CA ASP A 215 -24.91 12.06 -13.59
C ASP A 215 -25.13 12.76 -12.24
N PRO A 216 -25.36 14.09 -12.20
CA PRO A 216 -25.50 14.82 -10.94
C PRO A 216 -26.63 14.32 -10.02
N VAL A 217 -27.70 13.75 -10.59
CA VAL A 217 -28.81 13.16 -9.82
C VAL A 217 -28.36 11.85 -9.17
N ASN A 218 -27.62 11.02 -9.90
CA ASN A 218 -27.07 9.77 -9.37
C ASN A 218 -26.01 10.04 -8.30
N LEU A 219 -25.11 11.00 -8.52
CA LEU A 219 -24.12 11.40 -7.50
C LEU A 219 -24.79 11.90 -6.22
N ARG A 220 -25.84 12.74 -6.33
CA ARG A 220 -26.60 13.22 -5.17
C ARG A 220 -27.31 12.09 -4.43
N SER A 221 -27.92 11.17 -5.17
CA SER A 221 -28.64 10.03 -4.59
C SER A 221 -27.68 9.07 -3.89
N GLY A 222 -26.54 8.77 -4.52
CA GLY A 222 -25.47 7.96 -3.93
C GLY A 222 -24.86 8.62 -2.68
N LYS A 223 -24.65 9.95 -2.70
CA LYS A 223 -24.22 10.72 -1.53
C LYS A 223 -25.17 10.51 -0.36
N GLN A 224 -26.47 10.69 -0.59
CA GLN A 224 -27.48 10.56 0.46
C GLN A 224 -27.53 9.13 1.01
N ALA A 225 -27.52 8.12 0.13
CA ALA A 225 -27.50 6.72 0.54
C ALA A 225 -26.26 6.37 1.38
N LEU A 226 -25.09 6.89 1.01
CA LEU A 226 -23.87 6.72 1.80
C LEU A 226 -23.97 7.45 3.15
N ILE A 227 -24.46 8.69 3.18
CA ILE A 227 -24.69 9.43 4.43
C ILE A 227 -25.64 8.66 5.36
N ASP A 228 -26.75 8.15 4.84
CA ASP A 228 -27.73 7.40 5.63
C ASP A 228 -27.10 6.12 6.21
N THR A 229 -26.32 5.41 5.39
CA THR A 229 -25.56 4.23 5.84
C THR A 229 -24.57 4.59 6.95
N LEU A 230 -23.78 5.65 6.76
CA LEU A 230 -22.78 6.10 7.73
C LEU A 230 -23.40 6.65 9.02
N ARG A 231 -24.56 7.29 8.96
CA ARG A 231 -25.29 7.76 10.14
C ARG A 231 -25.92 6.60 10.91
N HIS A 232 -26.45 5.61 10.20
CA HIS A 232 -27.11 4.46 10.82
C HIS A 232 -26.11 3.47 11.43
N SER A 233 -25.12 3.06 10.63
CA SER A 233 -24.18 2.00 10.99
C SER A 233 -22.79 2.52 11.33
N GLY A 234 -22.49 3.81 11.19
CA GLY A 234 -21.14 4.30 11.47
C GLY A 234 -20.08 3.79 10.50
N LEU A 235 -18.83 4.14 10.81
CA LEU A 235 -17.63 3.59 10.20
C LEU A 235 -16.44 3.83 11.16
N ASP A 236 -16.50 3.16 12.31
CA ASP A 236 -15.60 3.44 13.42
C ASP A 236 -14.18 2.97 13.12
N GLY A 237 -13.20 3.77 13.53
CA GLY A 237 -11.78 3.51 13.29
C GLY A 237 -11.27 4.00 11.93
N LEU A 238 -12.11 4.68 11.12
CA LEU A 238 -11.68 5.26 9.84
C LEU A 238 -10.55 6.27 10.03
N PHE A 239 -10.75 7.28 10.87
CA PHE A 239 -9.76 8.33 11.08
C PHE A 239 -8.56 7.82 11.87
N ALA A 240 -8.78 6.88 12.79
CA ALA A 240 -7.70 6.18 13.47
C ALA A 240 -6.81 5.42 12.48
N SER A 241 -7.40 4.68 11.54
CA SER A 241 -6.69 3.94 10.49
C SER A 241 -5.96 4.85 9.51
N LEU A 242 -6.63 5.91 9.04
CA LEU A 242 -6.02 6.92 8.15
C LEU A 242 -4.82 7.58 8.82
N LEU A 243 -4.93 7.98 10.10
CA LEU A 243 -3.82 8.58 10.82
C LEU A 243 -2.70 7.58 11.10
N ALA A 244 -3.01 6.35 11.51
CA ALA A 244 -1.99 5.34 11.78
C ALA A 244 -1.15 5.07 10.51
N ARG A 245 -1.81 4.94 9.36
CA ARG A 245 -1.14 4.77 8.06
C ARG A 245 -0.35 6.00 7.62
N LEU A 246 -0.92 7.20 7.78
CA LEU A 246 -0.23 8.46 7.48
C LEU A 246 1.04 8.62 8.34
N THR A 247 0.92 8.26 9.62
CA THR A 247 2.01 8.32 10.61
C THR A 247 3.10 7.30 10.32
N LEU A 248 2.74 6.10 9.84
CA LEU A 248 3.71 5.11 9.39
C LEU A 248 4.27 5.43 8.00
N GLY A 249 3.84 6.54 7.40
CA GLY A 249 4.42 7.06 6.19
C GLY A 249 4.03 6.28 4.95
N GLU A 250 2.98 5.47 4.96
CA GLU A 250 2.46 4.94 3.71
C GLU A 250 2.29 6.10 2.69
N ALA A 251 2.61 5.83 1.41
CA ALA A 251 2.83 6.85 0.40
C ALA A 251 1.67 7.87 0.30
N SER A 252 1.86 8.95 -0.47
CA SER A 252 0.90 10.03 -0.77
C SER A 252 -0.40 9.59 -1.48
N ASP A 253 -0.97 8.47 -1.04
CA ASP A 253 -1.94 7.62 -1.70
C ASP A 253 -2.46 6.58 -0.69
N LEU A 254 -2.97 7.01 0.49
CA LEU A 254 -3.70 6.13 1.43
C LEU A 254 -5.08 5.82 0.86
N GLY A 255 -5.11 5.15 -0.29
CA GLY A 255 -6.33 4.63 -0.84
C GLY A 255 -7.01 3.71 0.19
N PRO A 256 -8.34 3.67 0.25
CA PRO A 256 -9.08 2.66 1.01
C PRO A 256 -8.88 1.23 0.49
N ASP A 257 -8.05 1.01 -0.55
CA ASP A 257 -7.80 -0.31 -1.15
C ASP A 257 -7.07 -1.28 -0.21
N ASN A 258 -6.33 -0.76 0.77
CA ASN A 258 -5.71 -1.56 1.83
C ASN A 258 -6.51 -1.54 3.14
N MET A 259 -7.78 -1.14 3.12
CA MET A 259 -8.65 -1.14 4.28
C MET A 259 -9.90 -1.98 4.01
N LEU A 260 -10.40 -2.62 5.06
CA LEU A 260 -11.59 -3.44 5.02
C LEU A 260 -12.64 -2.88 5.99
N VAL A 261 -13.89 -3.27 5.76
CA VAL A 261 -15.04 -2.97 6.59
C VAL A 261 -15.64 -4.29 7.07
N ILE A 262 -15.90 -4.38 8.37
CA ILE A 262 -16.60 -5.50 8.98
C ILE A 262 -17.80 -4.99 9.79
N PRO A 263 -18.86 -5.79 9.93
CA PRO A 263 -19.89 -5.52 10.93
C PRO A 263 -19.32 -5.75 12.34
N GLY A 264 -19.48 -4.77 13.22
CA GLY A 264 -19.21 -4.91 14.65
C GLY A 264 -20.36 -5.61 15.38
N GLU A 265 -20.08 -6.14 16.57
CA GLU A 265 -21.10 -6.75 17.44
C GLU A 265 -22.19 -5.74 17.87
N ASP A 266 -21.84 -4.45 17.88
CA ASP A 266 -22.74 -3.32 18.14
C ASP A 266 -23.54 -2.86 16.91
N ALA A 267 -23.55 -3.67 15.84
CA ALA A 267 -24.12 -3.38 14.53
C ALA A 267 -23.49 -2.16 13.83
N ARG A 268 -22.39 -1.61 14.36
CA ARG A 268 -21.65 -0.54 13.70
C ARG A 268 -20.55 -1.10 12.81
N HIS A 269 -20.35 -0.52 11.64
CA HIS A 269 -19.23 -0.88 10.78
C HIS A 269 -17.91 -0.44 11.41
N LYS A 270 -16.90 -1.30 11.32
CA LYS A 270 -15.55 -1.05 11.82
C LYS A 270 -14.53 -1.13 10.68
N VAL A 271 -13.57 -0.23 10.69
CA VAL A 271 -12.47 -0.23 9.71
C VAL A 271 -11.32 -1.10 10.22
N VAL A 272 -10.81 -1.95 9.34
CA VAL A 272 -9.65 -2.82 9.59
C VAL A 272 -8.56 -2.43 8.61
N SER A 273 -7.35 -2.14 9.10
CA SER A 273 -6.20 -1.91 8.23
C SER A 273 -5.48 -3.23 7.93
N ILE A 274 -5.24 -3.49 6.65
CA ILE A 274 -4.42 -4.61 6.16
C ILE A 274 -3.25 -4.10 5.32
N ASP A 275 -2.20 -4.89 5.15
CA ASP A 275 -1.09 -4.54 4.26
C ASP A 275 -0.51 -3.13 4.53
N VAL A 276 -0.18 -2.87 5.80
CA VAL A 276 0.44 -1.60 6.17
C VAL A 276 1.90 -1.63 5.71
N THR A 277 2.20 -1.01 4.57
CA THR A 277 3.51 -1.01 3.87
C THR A 277 4.67 -0.40 4.68
N GLY A 278 4.35 0.21 5.82
CA GLY A 278 5.27 0.63 6.86
C GLY A 278 6.12 1.86 6.53
N PHE A 279 7.19 2.04 7.31
CA PHE A 279 7.91 3.30 7.49
C PHE A 279 8.34 3.99 6.18
N ARG A 280 7.66 5.09 5.81
CA ARG A 280 8.23 6.08 4.88
C ARG A 280 8.44 7.43 5.57
N TYR A 281 9.71 7.84 5.55
CA TYR A 281 10.29 8.73 6.54
C TYR A 281 10.12 10.22 6.21
N ASP A 282 9.60 10.53 5.02
CA ASP A 282 9.61 11.84 4.38
C ASP A 282 8.36 12.68 4.67
N ARG A 283 7.45 12.21 5.54
CA ARG A 283 6.10 12.77 5.69
C ARG A 283 5.74 13.29 7.08
N GLU A 284 6.73 13.61 7.91
CA GLU A 284 6.46 14.25 9.22
C GLU A 284 5.80 15.62 9.06
N LYS A 285 6.36 16.45 8.17
CA LYS A 285 5.93 17.84 7.96
C LYS A 285 5.14 17.96 6.66
N ASP A 286 4.33 19.00 6.58
CA ASP A 286 3.68 19.39 5.34
C ASP A 286 4.75 19.72 4.28
N THR A 287 4.60 19.17 3.08
CA THR A 287 5.39 19.60 1.92
C THR A 287 4.68 20.79 1.28
N PRO A 288 5.31 21.97 1.24
CA PRO A 288 4.66 23.17 0.71
C PRO A 288 4.29 22.99 -0.76
N ALA A 289 3.10 23.51 -1.12
CA ALA A 289 2.71 23.58 -2.52
C ALA A 289 3.70 24.45 -3.31
N ASN A 290 4.04 24.00 -4.50
CA ASN A 290 4.80 24.78 -5.48
C ASN A 290 4.17 24.59 -6.87
N PRO A 291 4.58 25.37 -7.89
CA PRO A 291 3.96 25.29 -9.22
C PRO A 291 3.99 23.91 -9.89
N ARG A 292 4.86 23.00 -9.41
CA ARG A 292 5.01 21.64 -9.94
C ARG A 292 4.39 20.56 -9.05
N GLU A 293 4.18 20.84 -7.76
CA GLU A 293 3.69 19.86 -6.78
C GLU A 293 2.61 20.48 -5.87
N PRO A 294 1.44 19.82 -5.73
CA PRO A 294 0.44 20.26 -4.76
C PRO A 294 0.95 20.11 -3.32
N LEU A 295 0.30 20.83 -2.40
CA LEU A 295 0.48 20.66 -0.96
C LEU A 295 0.32 19.18 -0.60
N ARG A 296 1.21 18.66 0.25
CA ARG A 296 1.05 17.33 0.82
C ARG A 296 1.09 17.44 2.33
N TYR A 297 0.00 17.06 2.99
CA TYR A 297 -0.02 17.07 4.44
C TYR A 297 0.90 16.00 5.03
N GLY A 298 1.54 16.36 6.14
CA GLY A 298 2.32 15.48 7.00
C GLY A 298 1.53 15.01 8.23
N TRP A 299 2.01 13.94 8.86
CA TRP A 299 1.35 13.38 10.04
C TRP A 299 1.59 14.21 11.32
N GLY A 300 2.73 14.89 11.43
CA GLY A 300 3.19 15.50 12.68
C GLY A 300 2.21 16.54 13.23
N ASP A 301 1.69 17.39 12.35
CA ASP A 301 0.73 18.42 12.76
C ASP A 301 -0.63 17.84 13.18
N VAL A 302 -1.15 16.82 12.49
CA VAL A 302 -2.43 16.19 12.86
C VAL A 302 -2.35 15.49 14.21
N VAL A 303 -1.23 14.82 14.49
CA VAL A 303 -0.97 14.19 15.79
C VAL A 303 -0.93 15.24 16.90
N GLN A 304 -0.32 16.41 16.66
CA GLN A 304 -0.24 17.48 17.66
C GLN A 304 -1.55 18.25 17.79
N ASN A 305 -2.32 18.38 16.71
CA ASN A 305 -3.56 19.15 16.61
C ASN A 305 -4.73 18.29 16.09
N PRO A 306 -5.32 17.39 16.92
CA PRO A 306 -6.42 16.51 16.52
C PRO A 306 -7.65 17.19 15.89
N ALA A 307 -7.87 18.48 16.18
CA ALA A 307 -8.93 19.27 15.55
C ALA A 307 -8.78 19.41 14.02
N ARG A 308 -7.57 19.23 13.48
CA ARG A 308 -7.30 19.29 12.03
C ARG A 308 -7.57 17.98 11.30
N ALA A 309 -7.92 16.90 12.02
CA ALA A 309 -8.12 15.56 11.46
C ALA A 309 -9.02 15.53 10.22
N LEU A 310 -10.18 16.20 10.28
CA LEU A 310 -11.15 16.19 9.18
C LEU A 310 -10.65 16.93 7.93
N GLN A 311 -9.84 17.96 8.10
CA GLN A 311 -9.24 18.69 6.97
C GLN A 311 -8.15 17.83 6.32
N VAL A 312 -7.24 17.29 7.14
CA VAL A 312 -6.02 16.64 6.65
C VAL A 312 -6.28 15.23 6.17
N LEU A 313 -6.96 14.40 6.95
CA LEU A 313 -7.11 12.97 6.63
C LEU A 313 -8.02 12.70 5.43
N LEU A 314 -8.89 13.66 5.09
CA LEU A 314 -9.76 13.61 3.92
C LEU A 314 -9.23 14.45 2.73
N ASP A 315 -8.05 15.04 2.85
CA ASP A 315 -7.42 15.75 1.74
C ASP A 315 -6.93 14.76 0.68
N ALA A 316 -6.96 15.16 -0.59
CA ALA A 316 -6.57 14.32 -1.71
C ALA A 316 -5.09 13.87 -1.66
N SER A 317 -4.22 14.60 -0.95
CA SER A 317 -2.85 14.15 -0.70
C SER A 317 -2.78 12.97 0.27
N VAL A 318 -3.77 12.81 1.15
CA VAL A 318 -3.86 11.70 2.11
C VAL A 318 -4.79 10.62 1.56
N MET A 319 -6.08 10.91 1.42
CA MET A 319 -7.08 10.01 0.86
C MET A 319 -7.26 10.29 -0.63
N SER A 320 -6.47 9.60 -1.46
CA SER A 320 -6.45 9.85 -2.92
C SER A 320 -7.68 9.26 -3.64
N SER A 321 -7.90 9.69 -4.89
CA SER A 321 -8.93 9.11 -5.77
C SER A 321 -8.56 7.76 -6.39
N ARG A 322 -7.40 7.17 -6.07
CA ARG A 322 -6.90 5.94 -6.72
C ARG A 322 -7.90 4.79 -6.67
N TYR A 323 -8.59 4.62 -5.55
CA TYR A 323 -9.59 3.56 -5.39
C TYR A 323 -10.74 3.73 -6.40
N ALA A 324 -11.08 4.97 -6.74
CA ALA A 324 -12.10 5.37 -7.71
C ALA A 324 -11.48 5.96 -8.99
N LYS A 325 -10.29 5.48 -9.41
CA LYS A 325 -9.55 6.05 -10.55
C LYS A 325 -10.43 6.12 -11.81
N GLY A 326 -10.57 7.34 -12.35
CA GLY A 326 -11.41 7.62 -13.51
C GLY A 326 -12.88 7.89 -13.18
N LEU A 327 -13.23 7.90 -11.90
CA LEU A 327 -14.53 8.27 -11.32
C LEU A 327 -14.34 9.43 -10.33
N ASP A 328 -13.62 10.48 -10.73
CA ASP A 328 -13.19 11.55 -9.82
C ASP A 328 -14.37 12.28 -9.15
N GLY A 329 -15.52 12.38 -9.83
CA GLY A 329 -16.76 12.92 -9.26
C GLY A 329 -17.32 12.07 -8.12
N VAL A 330 -17.20 10.73 -8.22
CA VAL A 330 -17.58 9.81 -7.13
C VAL A 330 -16.66 10.02 -5.93
N HIS A 331 -15.33 10.10 -6.15
CA HIS A 331 -14.39 10.35 -5.07
C HIS A 331 -14.69 11.65 -4.30
N ALA A 332 -14.87 12.76 -5.01
CA ALA A 332 -15.21 14.04 -4.38
C ALA A 332 -16.49 13.94 -3.54
N THR A 333 -17.51 13.25 -4.06
CA THR A 333 -18.80 13.08 -3.37
C THR A 333 -18.68 12.15 -2.15
N VAL A 334 -17.85 11.12 -2.20
CA VAL A 334 -17.52 10.26 -1.05
C VAL A 334 -16.86 11.07 0.06
N ILE A 335 -15.88 11.92 -0.28
CA ILE A 335 -15.21 12.78 0.71
C ILE A 335 -16.21 13.72 1.38
N GLU A 336 -17.15 14.30 0.62
CA GLU A 336 -18.23 15.11 1.20
C GLU A 336 -19.16 14.31 2.11
N ALA A 337 -19.56 13.10 1.71
CA ALA A 337 -20.43 12.24 2.50
C ALA A 337 -19.78 11.86 3.84
N ILE A 338 -18.50 11.45 3.83
CA ILE A 338 -17.73 11.16 5.04
C ILE A 338 -17.62 12.41 5.91
N ARG A 339 -17.29 13.55 5.31
CA ARG A 339 -17.18 14.83 6.01
C ARG A 339 -18.48 15.21 6.71
N GLU A 340 -19.63 14.99 6.08
CA GLU A 340 -20.93 15.32 6.64
C GLU A 340 -21.39 14.32 7.71
N ALA A 341 -21.25 13.02 7.45
CA ALA A 341 -21.80 11.99 8.33
C ALA A 341 -20.91 11.69 9.55
N LEU A 342 -19.59 11.80 9.40
CA LEU A 342 -18.62 11.33 10.39
C LEU A 342 -17.76 12.45 11.00
N ALA A 343 -18.07 13.73 10.77
CA ALA A 343 -17.32 14.87 11.33
C ALA A 343 -17.06 14.74 12.83
N TRP A 344 -18.05 14.27 13.58
CA TRP A 344 -18.00 14.12 15.03
C TRP A 344 -17.03 13.02 15.51
N GLN A 345 -16.65 12.08 14.63
CA GLN A 345 -15.73 10.99 14.95
C GLN A 345 -14.26 11.36 14.78
N ALA A 346 -13.95 12.33 13.90
CA ALA A 346 -12.58 12.58 13.46
C ALA A 346 -11.62 12.97 14.60
N THR A 347 -12.02 13.94 15.44
CA THR A 347 -11.17 14.40 16.54
C THR A 347 -11.00 13.35 17.63
N PRO A 348 -12.08 12.72 18.16
CA PRO A 348 -11.94 11.66 19.18
C PRO A 348 -11.07 10.47 18.74
N GLU A 349 -11.19 10.02 17.49
CA GLU A 349 -10.38 8.91 16.98
C GLU A 349 -8.89 9.28 16.86
N VAL A 350 -8.60 10.50 16.39
CA VAL A 350 -7.21 10.99 16.32
C VAL A 350 -6.61 11.20 17.70
N GLU A 351 -7.39 11.70 18.67
CA GLU A 351 -6.94 11.80 20.07
C GLU A 351 -6.62 10.43 20.66
N MET A 352 -7.43 9.41 20.39
CA MET A 352 -7.15 8.03 20.79
C MET A 352 -5.82 7.55 20.20
N VAL A 353 -5.55 7.80 18.92
CA VAL A 353 -4.28 7.42 18.27
C VAL A 353 -3.10 8.16 18.91
N LYS A 354 -3.23 9.48 19.14
CA LYS A 354 -2.20 10.28 19.83
C LYS A 354 -1.88 9.68 21.20
N GLN A 355 -2.90 9.47 22.03
CA GLN A 355 -2.75 8.92 23.37
C GLN A 355 -2.12 7.52 23.36
N TRP A 356 -2.53 6.69 22.40
CA TRP A 356 -1.97 5.36 22.25
C TRP A 356 -0.48 5.41 21.91
N TYR A 357 -0.06 6.19 20.91
CA TYR A 357 1.36 6.38 20.60
C TYR A 357 2.13 6.97 21.78
N ALA A 358 1.56 7.95 22.48
CA ALA A 358 2.21 8.59 23.63
C ALA A 358 2.49 7.61 24.78
N ALA A 359 1.61 6.61 24.94
CA ALA A 359 1.69 5.57 25.96
C ALA A 359 2.63 4.40 25.60
N LEU A 360 3.10 4.30 24.34
CA LEU A 360 4.04 3.25 23.96
C LEU A 360 5.38 3.45 24.69
N ASP A 361 5.93 2.34 25.17
CA ASP A 361 7.31 2.27 25.62
C ASP A 361 8.25 2.18 24.41
N VAL A 362 9.19 3.12 24.32
CA VAL A 362 10.09 3.24 23.15
C VAL A 362 11.01 2.02 23.06
N ASP A 363 11.52 1.55 24.19
CA ASP A 363 12.44 0.42 24.22
C ASP A 363 11.75 -0.86 23.77
N SER A 364 10.55 -1.13 24.30
CA SER A 364 9.71 -2.26 23.87
C SER A 364 9.34 -2.15 22.38
N ALA A 365 8.84 -1.00 21.93
CA ALA A 365 8.37 -0.83 20.56
C ALA A 365 9.50 -0.97 19.52
N THR A 366 10.72 -0.52 19.85
CA THR A 366 11.89 -0.66 18.99
C THR A 366 12.60 -2.01 19.16
N SER A 367 12.41 -2.72 20.28
CA SER A 367 12.97 -4.06 20.50
C SER A 367 12.40 -5.10 19.54
N SER A 368 11.11 -5.01 19.18
CA SER A 368 10.49 -5.91 18.20
C SER A 368 11.15 -5.81 16.82
N LEU A 369 11.46 -4.60 16.36
CA LEU A 369 12.21 -4.37 15.12
C LEU A 369 13.61 -5.01 15.18
N ARG A 370 14.30 -4.90 16.32
CA ARG A 370 15.61 -5.54 16.55
C ARG A 370 15.51 -7.07 16.57
N SER A 371 14.44 -7.61 17.17
CA SER A 371 14.16 -9.04 17.21
C SER A 371 13.91 -9.61 15.81
N LEU A 372 13.13 -8.92 14.97
CA LEU A 372 12.96 -9.28 13.55
C LEU A 372 14.30 -9.27 12.81
N GLY A 373 15.16 -8.28 13.08
CA GLY A 373 16.54 -8.26 12.57
C GLY A 373 17.38 -9.46 12.99
N ALA A 374 17.21 -9.93 14.24
CA ALA A 374 17.93 -11.10 14.75
C ALA A 374 17.47 -12.41 14.08
N GLN A 375 16.17 -12.55 13.78
CA GLN A 375 15.62 -13.71 13.06
C GLN A 375 16.21 -13.89 11.66
N LEU A 376 16.72 -12.80 11.06
CA LEU A 376 17.32 -12.83 9.73
C LEU A 376 18.79 -13.26 9.71
N LYS A 377 19.43 -13.44 10.88
CA LYS A 377 20.85 -13.82 10.96
C LYS A 377 21.12 -15.17 10.31
N ASP A 378 20.18 -16.10 10.42
CA ASP A 378 20.29 -17.44 9.87
C ASP A 378 20.23 -17.45 8.34
N MET A 379 19.77 -16.35 7.73
CA MET A 379 19.73 -16.15 6.27
C MET A 379 20.95 -15.42 5.72
N SER A 380 21.91 -15.04 6.57
CA SER A 380 23.07 -14.22 6.16
C SER A 380 23.93 -14.84 5.04
N GLY A 381 23.85 -16.17 4.84
CA GLY A 381 24.51 -16.88 3.75
C GLY A 381 23.77 -16.90 2.41
N ALA A 382 22.51 -16.46 2.35
CA ALA A 382 21.74 -16.46 1.11
C ALA A 382 22.29 -15.42 0.13
N GLY A 383 22.54 -15.83 -1.12
CA GLY A 383 23.25 -15.00 -2.11
C GLY A 383 22.55 -13.67 -2.47
N TRP A 384 21.24 -13.57 -2.24
CA TRP A 384 20.47 -12.34 -2.47
C TRP A 384 20.40 -11.42 -1.24
N MET A 385 20.78 -11.89 -0.05
CA MET A 385 20.64 -11.11 1.18
C MET A 385 21.53 -9.86 1.15
N PRO A 386 21.00 -8.69 1.52
CA PRO A 386 21.79 -7.47 1.58
C PRO A 386 22.93 -7.54 2.60
N ASP A 387 23.89 -6.65 2.43
CA ASP A 387 24.95 -6.47 3.43
C ASP A 387 24.37 -6.14 4.81
N ALA A 388 24.84 -6.85 5.83
CA ALA A 388 24.38 -6.70 7.21
C ALA A 388 24.48 -5.26 7.73
N ALA A 389 25.49 -4.50 7.30
CA ALA A 389 25.63 -3.10 7.65
C ALA A 389 24.46 -2.24 7.14
N LEU A 390 24.00 -2.48 5.90
CA LEU A 390 22.86 -1.78 5.33
C LEU A 390 21.54 -2.21 5.99
N VAL A 391 21.39 -3.50 6.32
CA VAL A 391 20.24 -3.99 7.09
C VAL A 391 20.17 -3.28 8.45
N ASN A 392 21.27 -3.25 9.19
CA ASN A 392 21.34 -2.58 10.49
C ASN A 392 21.06 -1.07 10.38
N GLN A 393 21.55 -0.42 9.32
CA GLN A 393 21.29 1.00 9.05
C GLN A 393 19.78 1.26 8.92
N VAL A 394 19.06 0.47 8.11
CA VAL A 394 17.62 0.67 7.89
C VAL A 394 16.80 0.31 9.14
N LEU A 395 17.18 -0.73 9.89
CA LEU A 395 16.55 -1.06 11.19
C LEU A 395 16.70 0.05 12.22
N ALA A 396 17.90 0.65 12.31
CA ALA A 396 18.15 1.80 13.18
C ALA A 396 17.28 2.99 12.77
N ARG A 397 17.15 3.23 11.46
CA ARG A 397 16.29 4.29 10.92
C ARG A 397 14.81 4.08 11.26
N ASN A 398 14.28 2.85 11.13
CA ASN A 398 12.92 2.52 11.56
C ASN A 398 12.71 2.79 13.05
N SER A 399 13.69 2.40 13.88
CA SER A 399 13.64 2.61 15.32
C SER A 399 13.62 4.09 15.69
N SER A 400 14.48 4.89 15.04
CA SER A 400 14.51 6.35 15.21
C SER A 400 13.21 7.01 14.76
N PHE A 401 12.62 6.55 13.65
CA PHE A 401 11.34 7.06 13.18
C PHE A 401 10.22 6.81 14.19
N LEU A 402 10.08 5.58 14.68
CA LEU A 402 9.06 5.23 15.66
C LEU A 402 9.25 6.01 16.97
N SER A 403 10.51 6.19 17.39
CA SER A 403 10.84 7.01 18.57
C SER A 403 10.38 8.46 18.40
N ASN A 404 10.57 9.04 17.21
CA ASN A 404 10.10 10.39 16.90
C ASN A 404 8.57 10.49 16.94
N VAL A 405 7.85 9.52 16.35
CA VAL A 405 6.37 9.46 16.41
C VAL A 405 5.88 9.43 17.86
N ILE A 406 6.47 8.58 18.70
CA ILE A 406 6.12 8.47 20.12
C ILE A 406 6.39 9.79 20.85
N GLN A 407 7.55 10.41 20.63
CA GLN A 407 7.91 11.67 21.26
C GLN A 407 6.95 12.80 20.87
N LYS A 408 6.61 12.93 19.58
CA LYS A 408 5.65 13.93 19.09
C LYS A 408 4.25 13.73 19.64
N SER A 409 3.85 12.49 19.89
CA SER A 409 2.55 12.18 20.45
C SER A 409 2.43 12.55 21.93
N ARG A 410 3.56 12.66 22.66
CA ARG A 410 3.62 13.10 24.06
C ARG A 410 3.57 14.63 24.23
N THR A 411 3.87 15.38 23.17
CA THR A 411 3.75 16.85 23.11
C THR A 411 2.39 17.26 22.57
#